data_AF-A0A938S3M6-F1
#
_entry.id   AF-A0A938S3M6-F1
#
_cell.length_a   1.000
_cell.length_b   1.000
_cell.length_c   1.000
_cell.angle_alpha   90.00
_cell.angle_beta   90.00
_cell.angle_gamma   90.00
#
_symmetry.space_group_name_H-M   'P 1'
#
loop_
_entity.id
_entity.type
_entity.pdbx_description
1 polymer ?
#
loop_
_entity_poly.entity_id
_entity_poly.type
_entity_poly.pdbx_seq_one_letter_code
_entity_poly.pdbx_strand_id
1 'polypeptide(L)'
;MKSKGFTLIELLVVIAIVAILMAILMPSLNRAREQGKRASCLSNLKQLQMAWIAYASDNDDRIVNGEAEYGTAGTCTTPTSGRHRNEKWWVGTDCHSGYMTGQKLAQDVQLSAIRAGALFPFVPAEKLYQCPTGVRGEMRTYTITDAMNGLYRDGTANASTFTGTRVGRTVLWVKKMSEVVVPGPSERIVFLDEGRVTPDSYATHYLNPRWWDPPHVRHGDGTNVSFVDGHSDYWKWESKETLSIGKMANPQHQYVPQSQEAMDDLQKMQKAVWGRLGYR
;
A
#
# COMPACT_ATOMS: atom_id res chain seq x y z
N MET A 1 -23.52 -34.50 54.22
CA MET A 1 -22.48 -33.45 54.38
C MET A 1 -23.03 -32.16 53.78
N LYS A 2 -23.17 -31.08 54.57
CA LYS A 2 -23.63 -29.78 54.04
C LYS A 2 -22.48 -29.13 53.26
N SER A 3 -22.66 -28.90 51.97
CA SER A 3 -21.74 -28.08 51.17
C SER A 3 -21.76 -26.64 51.71
N LYS A 4 -20.60 -26.11 52.09
CA LYS A 4 -20.45 -24.68 52.38
C LYS A 4 -20.70 -23.92 51.07
N GLY A 5 -21.73 -23.07 51.03
CA GLY A 5 -22.01 -22.21 49.90
C GLY A 5 -21.05 -21.02 49.87
N PHE A 6 -20.73 -20.54 48.66
CA PHE A 6 -19.96 -19.31 48.47
C PHE A 6 -20.69 -18.11 49.07
N THR A 7 -20.00 -17.27 49.83
CA THR A 7 -20.56 -16.01 50.31
C THR A 7 -20.55 -14.95 49.19
N LEU A 8 -21.48 -13.99 49.29
CA LEU A 8 -21.54 -12.86 48.35
C LEU A 8 -20.21 -12.09 48.29
N ILE A 9 -19.53 -11.93 49.43
CA ILE A 9 -18.26 -11.21 49.54
C ILE A 9 -17.15 -11.97 48.79
N GLU A 10 -17.05 -13.29 48.96
CA GLU A 10 -16.06 -14.11 48.26
C GLU A 10 -16.25 -14.03 46.74
N LEU A 11 -17.50 -14.06 46.26
CA LEU A 11 -17.78 -13.90 44.83
C LEU A 11 -17.39 -12.51 44.31
N LEU A 12 -17.70 -11.45 45.07
CA LEU A 12 -17.36 -10.06 44.72
C LEU A 12 -15.84 -9.83 44.62
N VAL A 13 -15.06 -10.38 45.55
CA VAL A 13 -13.60 -10.26 45.52
C VAL A 13 -13.01 -10.95 44.29
N VAL A 14 -13.51 -12.13 43.93
CA VAL A 14 -13.02 -12.87 42.75
C VAL A 14 -13.29 -12.09 41.47
N ILE A 15 -14.50 -11.57 41.27
CA ILE A 15 -14.79 -10.78 40.07
C ILE A 15 -13.98 -9.48 40.03
N ALA A 16 -13.71 -8.86 41.18
CA ALA A 16 -12.87 -7.66 41.26
C ALA A 16 -11.43 -7.96 40.83
N ILE A 17 -10.84 -9.07 41.30
CA ILE A 17 -9.50 -9.50 40.88
C ILE A 17 -9.47 -9.80 39.37
N VAL A 18 -10.45 -10.54 38.85
CA VAL A 18 -10.54 -10.84 37.41
C VAL A 18 -10.68 -9.56 36.59
N ALA A 19 -11.50 -8.60 37.04
CA ALA A 19 -11.67 -7.31 36.37
C ALA A 19 -10.36 -6.51 36.31
N ILE A 20 -9.59 -6.45 37.40
CA ILE A 20 -8.28 -5.78 37.44
C ILE A 20 -7.29 -6.46 36.50
N LEU A 21 -7.22 -7.80 36.52
CA LEU A 21 -6.35 -8.56 35.62
C LEU A 21 -6.72 -8.32 34.15
N MET A 22 -8.02 -8.36 33.83
CA MET A 22 -8.49 -8.10 32.48
C MET A 22 -8.22 -6.65 32.03
N ALA A 23 -8.31 -5.66 32.93
CA ALA A 23 -8.02 -4.27 32.62
C ALA A 23 -6.55 -4.06 32.19
N ILE A 24 -5.61 -4.82 32.76
CA ILE A 24 -4.19 -4.76 32.40
C ILE A 24 -3.88 -5.61 31.16
N LEU A 25 -4.55 -6.77 31.02
CA LEU A 25 -4.32 -7.70 29.92
C LEU A 25 -4.90 -7.23 28.58
N MET A 26 -6.07 -6.59 28.57
CA MET A 26 -6.75 -6.15 27.34
C MET A 26 -5.89 -5.19 26.48
N PRO A 27 -5.30 -4.11 27.03
CA PRO A 27 -4.44 -3.22 26.24
C PRO A 27 -3.23 -3.94 25.65
N SER A 28 -2.61 -4.84 26.43
CA SER A 28 -1.44 -5.62 26.01
C SER A 28 -1.79 -6.61 24.90
N LEU A 29 -2.91 -7.32 25.03
CA LEU A 29 -3.39 -8.27 24.03
C LEU A 29 -3.77 -7.56 22.72
N ASN A 30 -4.40 -6.39 22.79
CA ASN A 30 -4.74 -5.60 21.61
C ASN A 30 -3.48 -5.17 20.85
N ARG A 31 -2.44 -4.71 21.56
CA ARG A 31 -1.14 -4.37 20.96
C ARG A 31 -0.47 -5.59 20.32
N ALA A 32 -0.47 -6.74 21.01
CA ALA A 32 0.12 -7.97 20.48
C ALA A 32 -0.61 -8.46 19.21
N ARG A 33 -1.94 -8.42 19.21
CA ARG A 33 -2.76 -8.74 18.02
C ARG A 33 -2.44 -7.83 16.86
N GLU A 34 -2.30 -6.53 17.09
CA GLU A 34 -1.97 -5.57 16.04
C GLU A 34 -0.57 -5.82 15.46
N GLN A 35 0.43 -6.08 16.31
CA GLN A 35 1.77 -6.46 15.86
C GLN A 35 1.75 -7.73 15.00
N GLY A 36 0.95 -8.72 15.37
CA GLY A 36 0.76 -9.94 14.57
C GLY A 36 0.15 -9.67 13.19
N LYS A 37 -0.89 -8.84 13.12
CA LYS A 37 -1.49 -8.42 11.83
C LYS A 37 -0.51 -7.64 10.97
N ARG A 38 0.25 -6.73 11.57
CA ARG A 38 1.32 -5.97 10.88
C ARG A 38 2.39 -6.89 10.33
N ALA A 39 2.85 -7.89 11.10
CA ALA A 39 3.83 -8.86 10.65
C ALA A 39 3.33 -9.69 9.45
N SER A 40 2.05 -10.10 9.47
CA SER A 40 1.43 -10.77 8.32
C SER A 40 1.36 -9.85 7.09
N CYS A 41 1.04 -8.57 7.26
CA CYS A 41 1.02 -7.59 6.17
C CYS A 41 2.42 -7.37 5.56
N LEU A 42 3.45 -7.25 6.39
CA LEU A 42 4.85 -7.18 5.91
C LEU A 42 5.25 -8.45 5.15
N SER A 43 4.83 -9.63 5.62
CA SER A 43 5.08 -10.89 4.92
C SER A 43 4.37 -10.96 3.57
N ASN A 44 3.15 -10.42 3.46
CA ASN A 44 2.42 -10.31 2.18
C ASN A 44 3.18 -9.41 1.20
N LEU A 45 3.57 -8.20 1.65
CA LEU A 45 4.35 -7.26 0.84
C LEU A 45 5.69 -7.85 0.39
N LYS A 46 6.40 -8.57 1.28
CA LYS A 46 7.65 -9.26 0.93
C LYS A 46 7.42 -10.29 -0.19
N GLN A 47 6.35 -11.07 -0.13
CA GLN A 47 6.03 -12.06 -1.16
C GLN A 47 5.64 -11.40 -2.50
N LEU A 48 4.82 -10.35 -2.48
CA LEU A 48 4.50 -9.56 -3.68
C LEU A 48 5.76 -8.91 -4.28
N GLN A 49 6.65 -8.39 -3.43
CA GLN A 49 7.90 -7.80 -3.86
C GLN A 49 8.81 -8.83 -4.55
N MET A 50 8.91 -10.05 -4.01
CA MET A 50 9.66 -11.12 -4.66
C MET A 50 9.07 -11.49 -6.02
N ALA A 51 7.74 -11.52 -6.14
CA ALA A 51 7.05 -11.74 -7.41
C ALA A 51 7.35 -10.64 -8.43
N TRP A 52 7.40 -9.39 -7.98
CA TRP A 52 7.76 -8.24 -8.83
C TRP A 52 9.21 -8.29 -9.32
N ILE A 53 10.16 -8.71 -8.47
CA ILE A 53 11.55 -8.94 -8.87
C ILE A 53 11.65 -10.10 -9.86
N ALA A 54 10.96 -11.21 -9.59
CA ALA A 54 10.94 -12.38 -10.47
C ALA A 54 10.36 -12.04 -11.85
N TYR A 55 9.29 -11.24 -11.89
CA TYR A 55 8.72 -10.72 -13.13
C TYR A 55 9.77 -9.96 -13.94
N ALA A 56 10.50 -9.04 -13.31
CA ALA A 56 11.52 -8.26 -14.02
C ALA A 56 12.66 -9.14 -14.59
N SER A 57 13.07 -10.16 -13.82
CA SER A 57 14.05 -11.15 -14.28
C SER A 57 13.60 -11.88 -15.54
N ASP A 58 12.32 -12.23 -15.64
CA ASP A 58 11.76 -12.98 -16.77
C ASP A 58 11.37 -12.08 -17.97
N ASN A 59 11.47 -10.75 -17.84
CA ASN A 59 10.99 -9.77 -18.84
C ASN A 59 12.07 -8.77 -19.29
N ASP A 60 13.30 -9.22 -19.51
CA ASP A 60 14.44 -8.39 -19.93
C ASP A 60 14.68 -7.18 -19.01
N ASP A 61 14.62 -7.40 -17.69
CA ASP A 61 14.80 -6.36 -16.66
C ASP A 61 13.64 -5.34 -16.58
N ARG A 62 12.57 -5.50 -17.38
CA ARG A 62 11.41 -4.61 -17.35
C ARG A 62 10.48 -4.95 -16.19
N ILE A 63 10.15 -3.94 -15.39
CA ILE A 63 9.21 -4.10 -14.29
C ILE A 63 7.77 -4.14 -14.81
N VAL A 64 6.89 -4.81 -14.08
CA VAL A 64 5.46 -4.90 -14.43
C VAL A 64 4.84 -3.51 -14.50
N ASN A 65 3.76 -3.37 -15.28
CA ASN A 65 2.93 -2.17 -15.24
C ASN A 65 2.30 -2.01 -13.84
N GLY A 66 2.63 -0.90 -13.18
CA GLY A 66 2.28 -0.59 -11.80
C GLY A 66 0.84 -0.15 -11.60
N GLU A 67 0.13 0.21 -12.66
CA GLU A 67 -1.29 0.53 -12.60
C GLU A 67 -2.16 -0.74 -12.62
N ALA A 68 -3.31 -0.70 -11.95
CA ALA A 68 -4.38 -1.67 -12.16
C ALA A 68 -5.19 -1.32 -13.43
N GLU A 69 -5.65 -2.33 -14.17
CA GLU A 69 -6.50 -2.07 -15.34
C GLU A 69 -7.80 -1.36 -14.95
N TYR A 70 -8.19 -0.32 -15.67
CA TYR A 70 -9.52 0.29 -15.55
C TYR A 70 -10.34 0.12 -16.83
N GLY A 71 -11.05 -1.01 -16.92
CA GLY A 71 -11.80 -1.41 -18.10
C GLY A 71 -12.96 -2.34 -17.76
N THR A 72 -12.97 -3.54 -18.34
CA THR A 72 -14.03 -4.52 -18.11
C THR A 72 -13.81 -5.25 -16.79
N ALA A 73 -14.79 -5.19 -15.89
CA ALA A 73 -14.68 -5.79 -14.56
C ALA A 73 -14.29 -7.28 -14.62
N GLY A 74 -13.31 -7.67 -13.81
CA GLY A 74 -12.85 -9.06 -13.71
C GLY A 74 -11.86 -9.50 -14.79
N THR A 75 -11.49 -8.64 -15.74
CA THR A 75 -10.52 -8.95 -16.79
C THR A 75 -9.17 -8.30 -16.53
N CYS A 76 -8.12 -8.79 -17.20
CA CYS A 76 -6.82 -8.12 -17.29
C CYS A 76 -6.32 -8.18 -18.74
N THR A 77 -6.37 -7.07 -19.47
CA THR A 77 -5.88 -7.00 -20.85
C THR A 77 -4.42 -6.53 -20.94
N THR A 78 -3.84 -6.59 -22.15
CA THR A 78 -2.56 -5.95 -22.45
C THR A 78 -2.84 -4.72 -23.31
N PRO A 79 -2.45 -3.50 -22.88
CA PRO A 79 -2.70 -2.28 -23.64
C PRO A 79 -2.03 -2.33 -25.03
N THR A 80 -2.75 -1.90 -26.06
CA THR A 80 -2.25 -1.86 -27.45
C THR A 80 -1.70 -0.50 -27.85
N SER A 81 -1.88 0.52 -27.00
CA SER A 81 -1.46 1.91 -27.22
C SER A 81 -1.15 2.61 -25.90
N GLY A 82 -0.65 3.85 -25.97
CA GLY A 82 -0.35 4.68 -24.80
C GLY A 82 0.94 4.30 -24.07
N ARG A 83 1.08 4.84 -22.85
CA ARG A 83 2.29 4.78 -22.01
C ARG A 83 2.70 3.39 -21.53
N HIS A 84 1.77 2.44 -21.58
CA HIS A 84 1.94 1.04 -21.19
C HIS A 84 1.69 0.09 -22.37
N ARG A 85 1.90 0.56 -23.61
CA ARG A 85 1.75 -0.28 -24.80
C ARG A 85 2.58 -1.55 -24.66
N ASN A 86 1.93 -2.70 -24.81
CA ASN A 86 2.47 -4.05 -24.65
C ASN A 86 2.89 -4.42 -23.21
N GLU A 87 2.49 -3.65 -22.20
CA GLU A 87 2.78 -3.91 -20.78
C GLU A 87 1.50 -4.34 -20.06
N LYS A 88 1.32 -5.64 -19.84
CA LYS A 88 0.15 -6.18 -19.13
C LYS A 88 0.11 -5.63 -17.69
N TRP A 89 -1.05 -5.18 -17.24
CA TRP A 89 -1.28 -4.66 -15.88
C TRP A 89 -0.95 -5.71 -14.82
N TRP A 90 -0.39 -5.29 -13.68
CA TRP A 90 -0.05 -6.22 -12.60
C TRP A 90 -1.31 -6.90 -12.01
N VAL A 91 -2.43 -6.18 -11.99
CA VAL A 91 -3.78 -6.62 -11.60
C VAL A 91 -4.80 -6.09 -12.62
N GLY A 92 -5.83 -6.89 -12.90
CA GLY A 92 -6.95 -6.51 -13.77
C GLY A 92 -7.93 -5.51 -13.15
N THR A 93 -9.09 -5.31 -13.77
CA THR A 93 -10.13 -4.41 -13.27
C THR A 93 -10.88 -4.99 -12.07
N ASP A 94 -10.33 -4.72 -10.89
CA ASP A 94 -10.88 -5.11 -9.59
C ASP A 94 -11.62 -3.97 -8.86
N CYS A 95 -11.51 -2.73 -9.33
CA CYS A 95 -12.22 -1.59 -8.75
C CYS A 95 -13.58 -1.34 -9.41
N HIS A 96 -14.56 -0.88 -8.61
CA HIS A 96 -15.85 -0.41 -9.12
C HIS A 96 -15.72 1.01 -9.66
N SER A 97 -16.50 1.42 -10.66
CA SER A 97 -16.45 2.80 -11.17
C SER A 97 -16.84 3.87 -10.14
N GLY A 98 -17.67 3.49 -9.17
CA GLY A 98 -18.00 4.26 -7.97
C GLY A 98 -17.05 4.07 -6.79
N TYR A 99 -15.78 3.69 -7.00
CA TYR A 99 -14.80 3.49 -5.92
C TYR A 99 -14.65 4.74 -5.03
N MET A 100 -14.77 5.94 -5.60
CA MET A 100 -14.70 7.21 -4.86
C MET A 100 -15.80 7.36 -3.80
N THR A 101 -16.96 6.73 -4.01
CA THR A 101 -18.08 6.68 -3.04
C THR A 101 -18.05 5.43 -2.18
N GLY A 102 -16.98 4.62 -2.27
CA GLY A 102 -16.78 3.40 -1.50
C GLY A 102 -17.48 2.17 -2.08
N GLN A 103 -18.02 2.24 -3.30
CA GLN A 103 -18.59 1.07 -3.96
C GLN A 103 -17.48 0.08 -4.33
N LYS A 104 -17.83 -1.22 -4.31
CA LYS A 104 -16.91 -2.33 -4.57
C LYS A 104 -17.55 -3.28 -5.56
N LEU A 105 -16.74 -3.91 -6.39
CA LEU A 105 -17.20 -5.04 -7.20
C LEU A 105 -17.47 -6.25 -6.30
N ALA A 106 -18.23 -7.21 -6.82
CA ALA A 106 -18.40 -8.49 -6.15
C ALA A 106 -17.03 -9.18 -5.96
N GLN A 107 -16.86 -9.92 -4.86
CA GLN A 107 -15.54 -10.44 -4.47
C GLN A 107 -14.97 -11.41 -5.51
N ASP A 108 -15.81 -12.25 -6.10
CA ASP A 108 -15.48 -13.16 -7.18
C ASP A 108 -14.95 -12.43 -8.42
N VAL A 109 -15.50 -11.27 -8.73
CA VAL A 109 -15.03 -10.41 -9.84
C VAL A 109 -13.65 -9.83 -9.52
N GLN A 110 -13.45 -9.31 -8.30
CA GLN A 110 -12.13 -8.81 -7.86
C GLN A 110 -11.07 -9.92 -7.90
N LEU A 111 -11.40 -11.10 -7.40
CA LEU A 111 -10.49 -12.26 -7.42
C LEU A 111 -10.18 -12.71 -8.85
N SER A 112 -11.15 -12.64 -9.76
CA SER A 112 -10.93 -12.94 -11.18
C SER A 112 -9.95 -11.94 -11.82
N ALA A 113 -10.09 -10.66 -11.52
CA ALA A 113 -9.16 -9.62 -11.97
C ALA A 113 -7.73 -9.80 -11.42
N ILE A 114 -7.59 -10.17 -10.13
CA ILE A 114 -6.30 -10.49 -9.52
C ILE A 114 -5.65 -11.68 -10.22
N ARG A 115 -6.38 -12.80 -10.39
CA ARG A 115 -5.89 -14.00 -11.07
C ARG A 115 -5.45 -13.75 -12.51
N ALA A 116 -6.11 -12.82 -13.19
CA ALA A 116 -5.80 -12.47 -14.57
C ALA A 116 -4.55 -11.58 -14.69
N GLY A 117 -4.11 -10.94 -13.60
CA GLY A 117 -2.99 -10.00 -13.54
C GLY A 117 -1.63 -10.59 -13.90
N ALA A 118 -0.69 -9.75 -14.32
CA ALA A 118 0.64 -10.17 -14.76
C ALA A 118 1.53 -10.74 -13.63
N LEU A 119 1.31 -10.34 -12.37
CA LEU A 119 2.09 -10.85 -11.24
C LEU A 119 1.54 -12.17 -10.67
N PHE A 120 0.28 -12.50 -10.89
CA PHE A 120 -0.35 -13.68 -10.25
C PHE A 120 0.38 -15.00 -10.53
N PRO A 121 0.91 -15.28 -11.74
CA PRO A 121 1.67 -16.51 -11.99
C PRO A 121 2.92 -16.68 -11.11
N PHE A 122 3.53 -15.58 -10.66
CA PHE A 122 4.71 -15.58 -9.79
C PHE A 122 4.35 -15.72 -8.32
N VAL A 123 3.08 -15.47 -7.96
CA VAL A 123 2.56 -15.51 -6.60
C VAL A 123 1.08 -15.93 -6.61
N PRO A 124 0.77 -17.21 -6.89
CA PRO A 124 -0.59 -17.68 -7.14
C PRO A 124 -1.40 -17.86 -5.83
N ALA A 125 -1.49 -16.81 -5.03
CA ALA A 125 -2.19 -16.79 -3.75
C ALA A 125 -2.92 -15.45 -3.55
N GLU A 126 -4.24 -15.47 -3.72
CA GLU A 126 -5.13 -14.31 -3.63
C GLU A 126 -5.00 -13.54 -2.31
N LYS A 127 -4.85 -14.26 -1.19
CA LYS A 127 -4.76 -13.66 0.14
C LYS A 127 -3.55 -12.72 0.31
N LEU A 128 -2.53 -12.84 -0.55
CA LEU A 128 -1.35 -11.98 -0.48
C LEU A 128 -1.62 -10.57 -1.02
N TYR A 129 -2.69 -10.36 -1.78
CA TYR A 129 -3.07 -9.05 -2.32
C TYR A 129 -3.84 -8.19 -1.30
N GLN A 130 -4.29 -8.81 -0.20
CA GLN A 130 -5.12 -8.18 0.81
C GLN A 130 -4.38 -8.05 2.14
N CYS A 131 -4.49 -6.87 2.75
CA CYS A 131 -4.04 -6.65 4.11
C CYS A 131 -4.97 -7.33 5.14
N PRO A 132 -4.43 -7.95 6.20
CA PRO A 132 -5.24 -8.56 7.28
C PRO A 132 -6.15 -7.58 8.03
N THR A 133 -5.88 -6.27 7.94
CA THR A 133 -6.70 -5.19 8.50
C THR A 133 -7.48 -4.42 7.42
N GLY A 134 -7.51 -4.92 6.18
CA GLY A 134 -8.26 -4.34 5.08
C GLY A 134 -9.77 -4.27 5.34
N VAL A 135 -10.47 -3.36 4.65
CA VAL A 135 -11.91 -3.20 4.84
C VAL A 135 -12.60 -4.41 4.23
N ARG A 136 -13.61 -4.95 4.94
CA ARG A 136 -14.40 -6.08 4.47
C ARG A 136 -14.88 -5.85 3.03
N GLY A 137 -14.68 -6.87 2.19
CA GLY A 137 -15.05 -6.84 0.76
C GLY A 137 -13.99 -6.31 -0.19
N GLU A 138 -12.83 -5.85 0.29
CA GLU A 138 -11.66 -5.55 -0.56
C GLU A 138 -10.82 -6.81 -0.72
N MET A 139 -10.60 -7.30 -1.94
CA MET A 139 -9.73 -8.45 -2.21
C MET A 139 -8.30 -8.02 -2.55
N ARG A 140 -8.09 -6.73 -2.83
CA ARG A 140 -6.79 -6.09 -2.96
C ARG A 140 -6.76 -4.83 -2.10
N THR A 141 -5.64 -4.60 -1.42
CA THR A 141 -5.39 -3.34 -0.72
C THR A 141 -4.01 -2.76 -1.00
N TYR A 142 -3.10 -3.59 -1.51
CA TYR A 142 -1.78 -3.13 -1.92
C TYR A 142 -1.83 -2.56 -3.33
N THR A 143 -0.94 -1.62 -3.59
CA THR A 143 -0.77 -1.00 -4.90
C THR A 143 0.70 -0.70 -5.14
N ILE A 144 1.07 -0.58 -6.42
CA ILE A 144 2.42 -0.16 -6.81
C ILE A 144 2.45 1.37 -6.87
N THR A 145 3.57 1.99 -6.53
CA THR A 145 3.72 3.46 -6.61
C THR A 145 3.80 3.95 -8.06
N ASP A 146 3.34 5.17 -8.31
CA ASP A 146 3.47 5.82 -9.64
C ASP A 146 4.88 5.72 -10.23
N ALA A 147 5.90 5.89 -9.41
CA ALA A 147 7.29 5.88 -9.84
C ALA A 147 7.75 4.53 -10.40
N MET A 148 7.09 3.43 -10.04
CA MET A 148 7.44 2.07 -10.44
C MET A 148 6.52 1.61 -11.57
N ASN A 149 6.73 2.20 -12.75
CA ASN A 149 5.96 1.94 -13.96
C ASN A 149 4.45 2.11 -13.77
N GLY A 150 4.02 3.04 -12.91
CA GLY A 150 2.62 3.43 -12.76
C GLY A 150 2.26 4.65 -13.61
N LEU A 151 1.32 5.46 -13.14
CA LEU A 151 0.93 6.71 -13.81
C LEU A 151 2.01 7.79 -13.63
N TYR A 152 2.59 8.27 -14.73
CA TYR A 152 3.55 9.37 -14.66
C TYR A 152 2.88 10.67 -14.19
N ARG A 153 3.63 11.48 -13.44
CA ARG A 153 3.23 12.81 -12.96
C ARG A 153 4.02 13.92 -13.63
N ASP A 154 3.55 15.15 -13.46
CA ASP A 154 4.22 16.34 -14.00
C ASP A 154 5.71 16.37 -13.62
N GLY A 155 6.56 16.48 -14.64
CA GLY A 155 8.02 16.49 -14.49
C GLY A 155 8.69 15.13 -14.34
N THR A 156 7.94 14.03 -14.20
CA THR A 156 8.51 12.69 -13.92
C THR A 156 8.78 11.83 -15.15
N ALA A 157 8.14 12.14 -16.28
CA ALA A 157 8.36 11.46 -17.56
C ALA A 157 8.18 12.42 -18.75
N ASN A 158 8.72 12.03 -19.89
CA ASN A 158 8.43 12.64 -21.18
C ASN A 158 7.16 12.02 -21.77
N ALA A 159 6.09 12.82 -21.91
CA ALA A 159 4.79 12.35 -22.38
C ALA A 159 4.76 11.93 -23.87
N SER A 160 5.74 12.35 -24.67
CA SER A 160 5.83 11.98 -26.09
C SER A 160 6.55 10.65 -26.31
N THR A 161 7.56 10.36 -25.48
CA THR A 161 8.39 9.15 -25.61
C THR A 161 8.06 8.09 -24.57
N PHE A 162 7.26 8.41 -23.55
CA PHE A 162 6.98 7.56 -22.40
C PHE A 162 8.26 7.01 -21.74
N THR A 163 9.22 7.91 -21.54
CA THR A 163 10.49 7.62 -20.86
C THR A 163 10.59 8.44 -19.58
N GLY A 164 11.08 7.85 -18.49
CA GLY A 164 11.27 8.56 -17.24
C GLY A 164 12.25 9.73 -17.34
N THR A 165 11.91 10.84 -16.70
CA THR A 165 12.80 11.98 -16.55
C THR A 165 13.97 11.59 -15.67
N ARG A 166 15.18 11.95 -16.11
CA ARG A 166 16.42 11.73 -15.36
C ARG A 166 16.90 13.04 -14.75
N VAL A 167 17.07 13.08 -13.44
CA VAL A 167 17.59 14.24 -12.70
C VAL A 167 18.89 13.83 -11.99
N GLY A 168 20.02 14.17 -12.62
CA GLY A 168 21.32 13.61 -12.26
C GLY A 168 21.35 12.11 -12.55
N ARG A 169 21.61 11.28 -11.54
CA ARG A 169 21.63 9.81 -11.68
C ARG A 169 20.28 9.15 -11.38
N THR A 170 19.32 9.89 -10.83
CA THR A 170 17.99 9.39 -10.47
C THR A 170 17.06 9.37 -11.67
N VAL A 171 16.45 8.22 -11.94
CA VAL A 171 15.29 8.11 -12.83
C VAL A 171 14.03 8.20 -11.97
N LEU A 172 13.16 9.15 -12.31
CA LEU A 172 11.95 9.44 -11.54
C LEU A 172 10.88 8.39 -11.80
N TRP A 173 10.54 8.17 -13.07
CA TRP A 173 9.59 7.14 -13.51
C TRP A 173 10.32 5.96 -14.14
N VAL A 174 10.33 4.84 -13.44
CA VAL A 174 11.16 3.66 -13.71
C VAL A 174 10.41 2.69 -14.61
N LYS A 175 11.09 2.14 -15.61
CA LYS A 175 10.61 1.07 -16.49
C LYS A 175 11.46 -0.20 -16.36
N LYS A 176 12.69 -0.10 -15.87
CA LYS A 176 13.59 -1.23 -15.66
C LYS A 176 14.24 -1.23 -14.28
N MET A 177 14.49 -2.40 -13.72
CA MET A 177 15.16 -2.55 -12.42
C MET A 177 16.53 -1.86 -12.41
N SER A 178 17.30 -2.01 -13.48
CA SER A 178 18.63 -1.39 -13.64
C SER A 178 18.64 0.14 -13.67
N GLU A 179 17.49 0.80 -13.80
CA GLU A 179 17.39 2.27 -13.72
C GLU A 179 17.45 2.79 -12.28
N VAL A 180 17.20 1.93 -11.29
CA VAL A 180 17.20 2.26 -9.87
C VAL A 180 18.62 2.24 -9.30
N VAL A 181 19.36 3.31 -9.57
CA VAL A 181 20.77 3.43 -9.17
C VAL A 181 20.98 4.42 -8.02
N VAL A 182 20.26 5.55 -8.05
CA VAL A 182 20.36 6.61 -7.04
C VAL A 182 18.97 7.20 -6.78
N PRO A 183 18.47 7.23 -5.54
CA PRO A 183 19.00 6.51 -4.38
C PRO A 183 18.96 5.00 -4.62
N GLY A 184 19.62 4.23 -3.75
CA GLY A 184 19.77 2.80 -3.95
C GLY A 184 18.43 2.05 -3.94
N PRO A 185 18.38 0.79 -4.42
CA PRO A 185 17.17 -0.03 -4.41
C PRO A 185 16.49 -0.17 -3.04
N SER A 186 17.25 -0.07 -1.94
CA SER A 186 16.73 -0.11 -0.56
C SER A 186 16.01 1.17 -0.12
N GLU A 187 16.03 2.25 -0.91
CA GLU A 187 15.41 3.53 -0.57
C GLU A 187 14.23 3.88 -1.49
N ARG A 188 13.95 3.02 -2.48
CA ARG A 188 12.86 3.23 -3.45
C ARG A 188 11.69 2.30 -3.17
N ILE A 189 10.51 2.87 -2.91
CA ILE A 189 9.30 2.11 -2.58
C ILE A 189 8.65 1.55 -3.85
N VAL A 190 8.19 0.30 -3.77
CA VAL A 190 7.41 -0.36 -4.82
C VAL A 190 5.96 -0.52 -4.40
N PHE A 191 5.68 -1.34 -3.38
CA PHE A 191 4.32 -1.55 -2.88
C PHE A 191 4.09 -0.81 -1.57
N LEU A 192 2.85 -0.39 -1.37
CA LEU A 192 2.33 -0.03 -0.07
C LEU A 192 0.85 -0.38 0.04
N ASP A 193 0.33 -0.28 1.25
CA ASP A 193 -1.10 -0.35 1.50
C ASP A 193 -1.73 1.03 1.27
N GLU A 194 -2.31 1.21 0.09
CA GLU A 194 -3.11 2.41 -0.23
C GLU A 194 -4.50 2.32 0.41
N GLY A 195 -4.96 1.10 0.65
CA GLY A 195 -6.30 0.84 1.12
C GLY A 195 -7.38 1.29 0.15
N ARG A 196 -8.57 0.70 0.27
CA ARG A 196 -9.61 0.82 -0.76
C ARG A 196 -9.12 0.24 -2.10
N VAL A 197 -10.05 -0.33 -2.86
CA VAL A 197 -9.72 -0.82 -4.19
C VAL A 197 -9.90 0.36 -5.15
N THR A 198 -8.79 0.98 -5.54
CA THR A 198 -8.68 2.13 -6.44
C THR A 198 -8.15 1.67 -7.80
N PRO A 199 -8.57 2.32 -8.91
CA PRO A 199 -7.85 2.15 -10.17
C PRO A 199 -6.43 2.74 -10.06
N ASP A 200 -5.57 2.40 -11.01
CA ASP A 200 -4.24 2.98 -11.20
C ASP A 200 -3.19 2.54 -10.15
N SER A 201 -2.26 3.44 -9.81
CA SER A 201 -1.11 3.29 -8.92
C SER A 201 -1.16 4.33 -7.80
N TYR A 202 -0.44 4.10 -6.68
CA TYR A 202 -0.42 5.03 -5.55
C TYR A 202 0.15 6.39 -5.96
N ALA A 203 -0.67 7.43 -5.82
CA ALA A 203 -0.35 8.74 -6.34
C ALA A 203 0.47 9.58 -5.38
N THR A 204 1.57 10.15 -5.89
CA THR A 204 2.30 11.20 -5.19
C THR A 204 2.74 12.30 -6.14
N HIS A 205 2.66 13.56 -5.72
CA HIS A 205 3.23 14.65 -6.50
C HIS A 205 4.77 14.57 -6.51
N TYR A 206 5.39 15.06 -7.58
CA TYR A 206 6.85 15.26 -7.62
C TYR A 206 7.24 16.73 -7.45
N LEU A 207 6.56 17.64 -8.17
CA LEU A 207 6.86 19.07 -8.18
C LEU A 207 6.15 19.88 -7.09
N ASN A 208 5.18 19.29 -6.40
CA ASN A 208 4.33 20.01 -5.44
C ASN A 208 4.44 19.40 -4.03
N PRO A 209 4.62 20.22 -2.98
CA PRO A 209 4.61 19.77 -1.59
C PRO A 209 3.16 19.56 -1.08
N ARG A 210 2.44 18.62 -1.69
CA ARG A 210 1.09 18.22 -1.25
C ARG A 210 0.86 16.73 -1.49
N TRP A 211 -0.01 16.13 -0.69
CA TRP A 211 -0.49 14.78 -0.91
C TRP A 211 -1.40 14.72 -2.14
N TRP A 212 -1.19 13.74 -3.01
CA TRP A 212 -2.26 13.32 -3.92
C TRP A 212 -3.15 12.33 -3.17
N ASP A 213 -2.59 11.16 -2.86
CA ASP A 213 -3.18 10.16 -1.99
C ASP A 213 -2.49 10.17 -0.62
N PRO A 214 -3.15 10.67 0.44
CA PRO A 214 -2.60 10.59 1.78
C PRO A 214 -2.37 9.12 2.19
N PRO A 215 -1.32 8.83 2.96
CA PRO A 215 -0.98 7.46 3.32
C PRO A 215 -2.07 6.85 4.18
N HIS A 216 -2.48 5.63 3.87
CA HIS A 216 -3.49 4.94 4.65
C HIS A 216 -2.90 4.41 5.96
N VAL A 217 -3.58 4.70 7.08
CA VAL A 217 -3.10 4.36 8.44
C VAL A 217 -3.99 3.28 9.04
N ARG A 218 -3.53 2.03 8.97
CA ARG A 218 -4.25 0.88 9.55
C ARG A 218 -3.45 0.01 10.49
N HIS A 219 -2.12 0.14 10.49
CA HIS A 219 -1.25 -0.62 11.38
C HIS A 219 -0.79 0.23 12.57
N GLY A 220 -1.73 0.55 13.46
CA GLY A 220 -1.50 1.51 14.54
C GLY A 220 -1.42 2.94 14.01
N ASP A 221 -0.21 3.49 13.95
CA ASP A 221 0.07 4.88 13.57
C ASP A 221 1.00 4.95 12.36
N GLY A 222 0.87 4.01 11.43
CA GLY A 222 1.78 3.88 10.31
C GLY A 222 1.25 3.04 9.16
N THR A 223 2.09 2.92 8.15
CA THR A 223 1.86 2.10 6.95
C THR A 223 3.01 1.13 6.74
N ASN A 224 2.75 0.04 6.03
CA ASN A 224 3.77 -0.90 5.60
C ASN A 224 4.12 -0.63 4.13
N VAL A 225 5.40 -0.72 3.81
CA VAL A 225 5.94 -0.47 2.47
C VAL A 225 6.91 -1.59 2.08
N SER A 226 7.10 -1.81 0.77
CA SER A 226 8.18 -2.64 0.23
C SER A 226 9.11 -1.83 -0.65
N PHE A 227 10.34 -2.32 -0.82
CA PHE A 227 11.41 -1.64 -1.55
C PHE A 227 11.93 -2.47 -2.71
N VAL A 228 12.56 -1.79 -3.67
CA VAL A 228 13.07 -2.39 -4.91
C VAL A 228 14.03 -3.55 -4.65
N ASP A 229 14.86 -3.48 -3.60
CA ASP A 229 15.81 -4.54 -3.23
C ASP A 229 15.14 -5.83 -2.66
N GLY A 230 13.84 -5.80 -2.44
CA GLY A 230 13.09 -6.92 -1.90
C GLY A 230 12.62 -6.75 -0.48
N HIS A 231 13.15 -5.85 0.35
CA HIS A 231 12.74 -5.79 1.76
C HIS A 231 11.40 -5.06 1.96
N SER A 232 10.84 -5.19 3.16
CA SER A 232 9.61 -4.50 3.58
C SER A 232 9.81 -3.90 4.96
N ASP A 233 9.26 -2.72 5.20
CA ASP A 233 9.41 -2.00 6.46
C ASP A 233 8.08 -1.36 6.91
N TYR A 234 7.98 -1.08 8.20
CA TYR A 234 6.87 -0.36 8.80
C TYR A 234 7.27 1.08 9.08
N TRP A 235 6.56 2.02 8.46
CA TRP A 235 6.78 3.43 8.63
C TRP A 235 5.72 4.01 9.56
N LYS A 236 6.17 4.39 10.76
CA LYS A 236 5.38 5.18 11.69
C LYS A 236 5.37 6.64 11.24
N TRP A 237 4.20 7.26 11.26
CA TRP A 237 4.05 8.69 11.02
C TRP A 237 4.23 9.48 12.31
N GLU A 238 4.91 10.62 12.21
CA GLU A 238 5.21 11.45 13.38
C GLU A 238 4.09 12.47 13.62
N SER A 239 3.57 13.07 12.55
CA SER A 239 2.58 14.13 12.68
C SER A 239 1.19 13.60 13.02
N LYS A 240 0.56 14.24 14.01
CA LYS A 240 -0.87 14.04 14.32
C LYS A 240 -1.76 14.42 13.14
N GLU A 241 -1.35 15.38 12.32
CA GLU A 241 -2.07 15.81 11.13
C GLU A 241 -2.08 14.69 10.10
N THR A 242 -0.90 14.15 9.73
CA THR A 242 -0.76 12.98 8.85
C THR A 242 -1.61 11.81 9.36
N LEU A 243 -1.54 11.51 10.65
CA LEU A 243 -2.34 10.44 11.27
C LEU A 243 -3.84 10.70 11.17
N SER A 244 -4.28 11.93 11.36
CA SER A 244 -5.71 12.27 11.30
C SER A 244 -6.28 12.07 9.90
N ILE A 245 -5.52 12.47 8.87
CA ILE A 245 -5.90 12.34 7.47
C ILE A 245 -5.85 10.88 7.02
N GLY A 246 -4.77 10.17 7.35
CA GLY A 246 -4.59 8.77 6.95
C GLY A 246 -5.58 7.80 7.59
N LYS A 247 -6.22 8.20 8.71
CA LYS A 247 -7.31 7.46 9.36
C LYS A 247 -8.70 7.82 8.80
N MET A 248 -8.82 8.86 7.98
CA MET A 248 -10.09 9.19 7.35
C MET A 248 -10.48 8.08 6.40
N ALA A 249 -11.79 7.81 6.33
CA ALA A 249 -12.30 6.90 5.32
C ALA A 249 -11.94 7.45 3.93
N ASN A 250 -12.38 8.67 3.60
CA ASN A 250 -12.15 9.31 2.31
C ASN A 250 -11.37 10.62 2.52
N PRO A 251 -10.03 10.58 2.64
CA PRO A 251 -9.25 11.79 2.79
C PRO A 251 -9.34 12.66 1.54
N GLN A 252 -9.21 13.97 1.71
CA GLN A 252 -9.22 14.91 0.60
C GLN A 252 -7.97 14.70 -0.28
N HIS A 253 -8.17 14.50 -1.57
CA HIS A 253 -7.06 14.53 -2.53
C HIS A 253 -6.49 15.94 -2.59
N GLN A 254 -5.20 16.10 -2.90
CA GLN A 254 -4.55 17.41 -3.03
C GLN A 254 -4.34 18.16 -1.69
N TYR A 255 -4.18 17.43 -0.59
CA TYR A 255 -4.01 18.01 0.73
C TYR A 255 -2.61 18.62 0.93
N VAL A 256 -2.53 19.89 1.31
CA VAL A 256 -1.28 20.59 1.63
C VAL A 256 -1.03 20.51 3.14
N PRO A 257 0.07 19.89 3.60
CA PRO A 257 0.42 19.87 5.02
C PRO A 257 0.55 21.28 5.62
N GLN A 258 0.01 21.47 6.82
CA GLN A 258 0.02 22.73 7.56
C GLN A 258 1.12 22.78 8.62
N SER A 259 1.47 21.64 9.21
CA SER A 259 2.58 21.51 10.16
C SER A 259 3.89 21.06 9.50
N GLN A 260 5.03 21.45 10.10
CA GLN A 260 6.35 21.02 9.62
C GLN A 260 6.50 19.49 9.72
N GLU A 261 6.05 18.87 10.81
CA GLU A 261 6.08 17.41 10.97
C GLU A 261 5.30 16.70 9.85
N ALA A 262 4.13 17.23 9.45
CA ALA A 262 3.36 16.64 8.35
C ALA A 262 4.02 16.87 6.99
N MET A 263 4.73 17.99 6.82
CA MET A 263 5.56 18.25 5.66
C MET A 263 6.74 17.28 5.58
N ASP A 264 7.37 16.96 6.71
CA ASP A 264 8.48 16.01 6.78
C ASP A 264 8.01 14.59 6.45
N ASP A 265 6.85 14.17 6.98
CA ASP A 265 6.18 12.91 6.61
C ASP A 265 5.92 12.82 5.09
N LEU A 266 5.39 13.89 4.49
CA LEU A 266 5.15 13.99 3.05
C LEU A 266 6.46 13.89 2.25
N GLN A 267 7.46 14.68 2.61
CA GLN A 267 8.74 14.70 1.92
C GLN A 267 9.46 13.37 2.02
N LYS A 268 9.35 12.66 3.15
CA LYS A 268 9.86 11.31 3.32
C LYS A 268 9.23 10.36 2.30
N MET A 269 7.91 10.38 2.15
CA MET A 269 7.22 9.55 1.15
C MET A 269 7.62 9.92 -0.28
N GLN A 270 7.59 11.21 -0.63
CA GLN A 270 7.95 11.65 -1.99
C GLN A 270 9.40 11.32 -2.36
N LYS A 271 10.34 11.46 -1.42
CA LYS A 271 11.74 11.05 -1.61
C LYS A 271 11.85 9.55 -1.87
N ALA A 272 11.08 8.71 -1.18
CA ALA A 272 11.17 7.27 -1.38
C ALA A 272 10.42 6.78 -2.63
N VAL A 273 9.36 7.46 -3.04
CA VAL A 273 8.69 7.15 -4.32
C VAL A 273 9.57 7.59 -5.51
N TRP A 274 9.93 8.87 -5.57
CA TRP A 274 10.62 9.48 -6.72
C TRP A 274 12.15 9.39 -6.67
N GLY A 275 12.71 9.02 -5.51
CA GLY A 275 14.14 9.02 -5.23
C GLY A 275 14.69 10.38 -4.75
N ARG A 276 13.96 11.47 -4.99
CA ARG A 276 14.32 12.83 -4.59
C ARG A 276 13.11 13.75 -4.68
N LEU A 277 13.20 14.93 -4.05
CA LEU A 277 12.18 15.97 -4.21
C LEU A 277 12.38 16.74 -5.52
N GLY A 278 11.25 17.15 -6.12
CA GLY A 278 11.20 18.02 -7.30
C GLY A 278 11.09 19.52 -6.97
N TYR A 279 11.10 19.86 -5.69
CA TYR A 279 11.01 21.22 -5.17
C TYR A 279 12.06 21.45 -4.06
N ARG A 280 12.21 22.71 -3.63
CA ARG A 280 13.14 23.13 -2.59
C ARG A 280 12.46 23.28 -1.25
#